data_AF-A0A9D6QMN1-F1
#
_entry.id   AF-A0A9D6QMN1-F1
#
_cell.length_a   1.000
_cell.length_b   1.000
_cell.length_c   1.000
_cell.angle_alpha   90.00
_cell.angle_beta   90.00
_cell.angle_gamma   90.00
#
_symmetry.space_group_name_H-M   'P 1'
#
loop_
_entity.id
_entity.type
_entity.pdbx_description
1 polymer ?
#
loop_
_entity_poly.entity_id
_entity_poly.type
_entity_poly.pdbx_seq_one_letter_code
_entity_poly.pdbx_strand_id
1 'polypeptide(L)'
;MIGYISGKFLAVDENSVLVDVGGVGYSVLVASKVALGLVPGAPVELYIHTNLRENALELFGFQSLWEKKVFHALVSVSGVGPKTALAVIGGLEPETVLAAIIREDRATLTSVSGVGKKTAELLIVQLADKARKLLAERPNRGLRAESVPASAVAAQLSAEAPSAGGKKKRGAAIPPQGASASPSS
;
A
#
# COMPACT_ATOMS: atom_id res chain seq x y z
N MET A 1 9.04 1.30 -17.56
CA MET A 1 9.26 1.14 -16.10
C MET A 1 8.15 0.26 -15.55
N ILE A 2 8.48 -0.76 -14.74
CA ILE A 2 7.51 -1.67 -14.11
C ILE A 2 7.25 -1.17 -12.69
N GLY A 3 5.99 -0.86 -12.38
CA GLY A 3 5.60 -0.26 -11.09
C GLY A 3 4.91 -1.23 -10.12
N TYR A 4 4.34 -2.31 -10.64
CA TYR A 4 3.53 -3.28 -9.92
C TYR A 4 3.47 -4.58 -10.72
N ILE A 5 3.41 -5.72 -10.03
CA ILE A 5 3.12 -7.02 -10.62
C ILE A 5 2.10 -7.76 -9.75
N SER A 6 1.22 -8.52 -10.41
CA SER A 6 0.28 -9.44 -9.78
C SER A 6 0.28 -10.72 -10.59
N GLY A 7 0.58 -11.84 -9.95
CA GLY A 7 0.77 -13.11 -10.63
C GLY A 7 0.84 -14.28 -9.66
N LYS A 8 1.40 -15.40 -10.11
CA LYS A 8 1.62 -16.59 -9.28
C LYS A 8 3.08 -16.71 -8.92
N PHE A 9 3.38 -16.93 -7.65
CA PHE A 9 4.73 -17.25 -7.22
C PHE A 9 5.11 -18.65 -7.72
N LEU A 10 6.24 -18.78 -8.42
CA LEU A 10 6.71 -20.06 -8.96
C LEU A 10 7.77 -20.69 -8.06
N ALA A 11 8.86 -19.97 -7.80
CA ALA A 11 10.01 -20.48 -7.07
C ALA A 11 10.89 -19.33 -6.53
N VAL A 12 11.75 -19.65 -5.56
CA VAL A 12 12.88 -18.80 -5.18
C VAL A 12 14.07 -19.14 -6.09
N ASP A 13 14.73 -18.13 -6.63
CA ASP A 13 15.95 -18.23 -7.43
C ASP A 13 17.04 -17.34 -6.81
N GLU A 14 18.01 -17.98 -6.15
CA GLU A 14 19.05 -17.33 -5.34
C GLU A 14 18.48 -16.32 -4.32
N ASN A 15 18.52 -15.03 -4.68
CA ASN A 15 18.07 -13.89 -3.86
C ASN A 15 16.80 -13.22 -4.42
N SER A 16 16.14 -13.87 -5.39
CA SER A 16 14.99 -13.37 -6.11
C SER A 16 13.83 -14.36 -6.05
N VAL A 17 12.63 -13.86 -6.31
CA VAL A 17 11.42 -14.68 -6.48
C VAL A 17 10.99 -14.62 -7.94
N LEU A 18 10.63 -15.78 -8.49
CA LEU A 18 10.09 -15.90 -9.83
C LEU A 18 8.56 -15.79 -9.76
N VAL A 19 8.00 -14.79 -10.45
CA VAL A 19 6.56 -14.56 -10.52
C VAL A 19 6.08 -14.73 -11.95
N ASP A 20 5.15 -15.66 -12.16
CA ASP A 20 4.46 -15.84 -13.44
C ASP A 20 3.31 -14.84 -13.57
N VAL A 21 3.39 -14.00 -14.60
CA VAL A 21 2.34 -13.05 -14.98
C VAL A 21 1.96 -13.34 -16.43
N GLY A 22 0.94 -14.17 -16.62
CA GLY A 22 0.41 -14.48 -17.95
C GLY A 22 1.38 -15.21 -18.87
N GLY A 23 2.23 -16.08 -18.32
CA GLY A 23 3.24 -16.83 -19.07
C GLY A 23 4.62 -16.16 -19.14
N VAL A 24 4.78 -14.97 -18.55
CA VAL A 24 6.06 -14.27 -18.44
C VAL A 24 6.60 -14.37 -17.02
N GLY A 25 7.77 -14.97 -16.86
CA GLY A 25 8.46 -15.09 -15.57
C GLY A 25 9.28 -13.86 -15.24
N TYR A 26 8.85 -13.10 -14.22
CA TYR A 26 9.59 -11.96 -13.68
C TYR A 26 10.45 -12.40 -12.49
N SER A 27 11.77 -12.21 -12.59
CA SER A 27 12.68 -12.33 -11.45
C SER A 27 12.67 -11.00 -10.66
N VAL A 28 12.31 -11.08 -9.38
CA VAL A 28 12.17 -9.92 -8.50
C VAL A 28 12.96 -10.12 -7.22
N LEU A 29 13.90 -9.24 -6.94
CA LEU A 29 14.62 -9.17 -5.68
C LEU A 29 13.67 -8.69 -4.58
N VAL A 30 13.50 -9.50 -3.54
CA VAL A 30 12.66 -9.18 -2.38
C VAL A 30 13.46 -9.36 -1.10
N ALA A 31 13.00 -8.73 -0.02
CA ALA A 31 13.58 -9.00 1.30
C ALA A 31 13.44 -10.49 1.66
N SER A 32 14.44 -11.08 2.32
CA SER A 32 14.42 -12.51 2.67
C SER A 32 13.18 -12.91 3.47
N LYS A 33 12.69 -12.04 4.37
CA LYS A 33 11.44 -12.25 5.13
C LYS A 33 10.21 -12.45 4.23
N VAL A 34 10.17 -11.78 3.08
CA VAL A 34 9.08 -11.88 2.11
C VAL A 34 9.15 -13.22 1.39
N ALA A 35 10.32 -13.62 0.91
CA ALA A 35 10.51 -14.89 0.19
C ALA A 35 10.13 -16.11 1.06
N LEU A 36 10.45 -16.08 2.36
CA LEU A 36 10.11 -17.16 3.30
C LEU A 36 8.60 -17.36 3.50
N GLY A 37 7.78 -16.33 3.25
CA GLY A 37 6.33 -16.38 3.41
C GLY A 37 5.57 -16.80 2.15
N LEU A 38 6.25 -17.01 1.01
CA LEU A 38 5.61 -17.33 -0.25
C LEU A 38 5.44 -18.85 -0.44
N VAL A 39 4.30 -19.23 -1.00
CA VAL A 39 3.95 -20.63 -1.27
C VAL A 39 3.85 -20.83 -2.79
N PRO A 40 4.62 -21.77 -3.39
CA PRO A 40 4.57 -22.02 -4.83
C PRO A 40 3.13 -22.25 -5.33
N GLY A 41 2.79 -21.61 -6.44
CA GLY A 41 1.45 -21.62 -7.05
C GLY A 41 0.45 -20.63 -6.45
N ALA A 42 0.75 -20.01 -5.30
CA ALA A 42 -0.13 -19.01 -4.69
C ALA A 42 -0.06 -17.65 -5.42
N PRO A 43 -1.15 -16.86 -5.39
CA PRO A 43 -1.13 -15.50 -5.91
C PRO A 43 -0.19 -14.62 -5.07
N VAL A 44 0.52 -13.72 -5.74
CA VAL A 44 1.41 -12.75 -5.12
C VAL A 44 1.27 -11.39 -5.82
N GLU A 45 1.25 -10.35 -5.02
CA GLU A 45 1.19 -8.96 -5.46
C GLU A 45 2.41 -8.22 -4.90
N LEU A 46 3.15 -7.53 -5.77
CA LEU A 46 4.36 -6.81 -5.39
C LEU A 46 4.40 -5.42 -6.04
N TYR A 47 4.67 -4.41 -5.22
CA TYR A 47 5.04 -3.09 -5.71
C TYR A 47 6.50 -3.11 -6.15
N ILE A 48 6.76 -2.64 -7.36
CA ILE A 48 8.07 -2.80 -8.00
C ILE A 48 8.81 -1.46 -8.12
N HIS A 49 10.08 -1.44 -7.73
CA HIS A 49 11.05 -0.46 -8.16
C HIS A 49 11.90 -1.08 -9.28
N THR A 50 11.90 -0.47 -10.47
CA THR A 50 12.77 -0.87 -11.58
C THR A 50 14.10 -0.14 -11.47
N ASN A 51 15.19 -0.85 -11.27
CA ASN A 51 16.54 -0.32 -11.31
C ASN A 51 17.17 -0.66 -12.66
N LEU A 52 17.37 0.35 -13.51
CA LEU A 52 18.00 0.22 -14.82
C LEU A 52 19.45 0.70 -14.74
N ARG A 53 20.39 -0.20 -15.02
CA ARG A 53 21.82 0.08 -15.21
C ARG A 53 22.19 -0.18 -16.67
N GLU A 54 23.38 0.23 -17.08
CA GLU A 54 23.84 0.13 -18.48
C GLU A 54 23.71 -1.28 -19.07
N ASN A 55 23.96 -2.32 -18.27
CA ASN A 55 23.93 -3.73 -18.70
C ASN A 55 22.97 -4.61 -17.88
N ALA A 56 22.10 -4.03 -17.05
CA ALA A 56 21.24 -4.82 -16.17
C ALA A 56 19.91 -4.12 -15.87
N LEU A 57 18.83 -4.91 -15.89
CA LEU A 57 17.51 -4.51 -15.40
C LEU A 57 17.20 -5.37 -14.18
N GLU A 58 17.14 -4.73 -13.02
CA GLU A 58 16.82 -5.38 -11.75
C GLU A 58 15.46 -4.90 -11.23
N LEU A 59 14.61 -5.81 -10.81
CA LEU A 59 13.33 -5.50 -10.18
C LEU A 59 13.44 -5.72 -8.68
N PHE A 60 13.04 -4.72 -7.89
CA PHE A 60 12.97 -4.78 -6.44
C PHE A 60 11.51 -4.74 -6.01
N GLY A 61 11.06 -5.75 -5.26
CA GLY A 61 9.67 -5.96 -4.87
C GLY A 61 9.39 -5.67 -3.40
N PHE A 62 8.21 -5.09 -3.12
CA PHE A 62 7.72 -4.74 -1.79
C PHE A 62 6.27 -5.19 -1.62
N GLN A 63 5.88 -5.62 -0.42
CA GLN A 63 4.51 -6.02 -0.12
C GLN A 63 3.58 -4.82 0.09
N SER A 64 4.15 -3.62 0.32
CA SER A 64 3.38 -2.40 0.46
C SER A 64 4.02 -1.20 -0.24
N LEU A 65 3.18 -0.23 -0.64
CA LEU A 65 3.66 1.08 -1.11
C LEU A 65 4.49 1.81 -0.06
N TRP A 66 4.18 1.61 1.22
CA TRP A 66 4.91 2.22 2.33
C TRP A 66 6.37 1.76 2.37
N GLU A 67 6.60 0.45 2.30
CA GLU A 67 7.96 -0.12 2.21
C GLU A 67 8.70 0.43 0.99
N LYS A 68 8.06 0.46 -0.18
CA LYS A 68 8.64 1.03 -1.41
C LYS A 68 9.00 2.52 -1.24
N LYS A 69 8.15 3.29 -0.54
CA LYS A 69 8.37 4.73 -0.31
C LYS A 69 9.58 4.96 0.61
N VAL A 70 9.71 4.18 1.68
CA VAL A 70 10.88 4.24 2.57
C VAL A 70 12.15 3.74 1.85
N PHE A 71 12.05 2.68 1.07
CA PHE A 71 13.15 2.22 0.21
C PHE A 71 13.67 3.31 -0.74
N HIS A 72 12.78 4.02 -1.44
CA HIS A 72 13.19 5.16 -2.29
C HIS A 72 13.89 6.27 -1.49
N ALA A 73 13.49 6.49 -0.24
CA ALA A 73 14.15 7.45 0.64
C ALA A 73 15.58 7.00 0.97
N LEU A 74 15.77 5.71 1.28
CA LEU A 74 17.08 5.13 1.55
C LEU A 74 18.01 5.21 0.33
N VAL A 75 17.54 4.82 -0.86
CA VAL A 75 18.33 4.86 -2.10
C VAL A 75 18.71 6.28 -2.52
N SER A 76 17.98 7.30 -2.04
CA SER A 76 18.34 8.70 -2.30
C SER A 76 19.58 9.20 -1.54
N VAL A 77 20.09 8.42 -0.57
CA VAL A 77 21.30 8.75 0.19
C VAL A 77 22.54 8.30 -0.57
N SER A 78 23.52 9.19 -0.68
CA SER A 78 24.78 8.87 -1.38
C SER A 78 25.52 7.72 -0.71
N GLY A 79 25.88 6.69 -1.49
CA GLY A 79 26.53 5.48 -0.98
C GLY A 79 25.56 4.40 -0.48
N VAL A 80 24.25 4.61 -0.57
CA VAL A 80 23.24 3.58 -0.30
C VAL A 80 22.68 3.06 -1.63
N GLY A 81 23.09 1.85 -2.01
CA GLY A 81 22.59 1.19 -3.22
C GLY A 81 21.23 0.50 -3.00
N PRO A 82 20.51 0.16 -4.09
CA PRO A 82 19.26 -0.59 -4.03
C PRO A 82 19.34 -1.89 -3.22
N LYS A 83 20.42 -2.68 -3.35
CA LYS A 83 20.59 -3.93 -2.59
C LYS A 83 20.74 -3.68 -1.07
N THR A 84 21.52 -2.66 -0.69
CA THR A 84 21.66 -2.25 0.72
C THR A 84 20.34 -1.74 1.28
N ALA A 85 19.61 -0.91 0.52
CA ALA A 85 18.30 -0.42 0.94
C ALA A 85 17.28 -1.56 1.10
N LEU A 86 17.30 -2.57 0.21
CA LEU A 86 16.47 -3.76 0.33
C LEU A 86 16.81 -4.56 1.61
N ALA A 87 18.10 -4.72 1.91
CA ALA A 87 18.55 -5.39 3.14
C ALA A 87 18.07 -4.66 4.41
N VAL A 88 18.07 -3.31 4.40
CA VAL A 88 17.54 -2.50 5.51
C VAL A 88 16.05 -2.74 5.72
N ILE A 89 15.23 -2.71 4.66
CA ILE A 89 13.79 -2.99 4.75
C ILE A 89 13.50 -4.46 5.11
N GLY A 90 14.41 -5.36 4.76
CA GLY A 90 14.32 -6.77 5.14
C GLY A 90 14.68 -7.07 6.58
N GLY A 91 15.62 -6.32 7.17
CA GLY A 91 16.07 -6.52 8.55
C GLY A 91 15.28 -5.73 9.59
N LEU A 92 14.74 -4.56 9.21
CA LEU A 92 14.02 -3.67 10.12
C LEU A 92 12.68 -3.25 9.51
N GLU A 93 11.68 -3.08 10.36
CA GLU A 93 10.41 -2.47 9.95
C GLU A 93 10.66 -1.01 9.50
N PRO A 94 9.94 -0.52 8.47
CA PRO A 94 10.17 0.83 7.93
C PRO A 94 10.07 1.92 9.00
N GLU A 95 9.15 1.79 9.96
CA GLU A 95 9.02 2.75 11.07
C GLU A 95 10.25 2.75 11.98
N THR A 96 10.81 1.58 12.27
CA THR A 96 12.02 1.44 13.09
C THR A 96 13.21 2.10 12.39
N VAL A 97 13.34 1.94 11.07
CA VAL A 97 14.39 2.59 10.28
C VAL A 97 14.27 4.11 10.38
N LEU A 98 13.09 4.66 10.14
CA LEU A 98 12.86 6.11 10.21
C LEU A 98 13.09 6.65 11.63
N ALA A 99 12.61 5.94 12.66
CA ALA A 99 12.82 6.34 14.04
C ALA A 99 14.30 6.30 14.44
N ALA A 100 15.05 5.29 14.00
CA ALA A 100 16.49 5.18 14.25
C ALA A 100 17.25 6.35 13.61
N ILE A 101 16.88 6.75 12.39
CA ILE A 101 17.44 7.94 11.71
C ILE A 101 17.15 9.21 12.52
N ILE A 102 15.90 9.40 12.95
CA ILE A 102 15.47 10.61 13.67
C ILE A 102 16.13 10.72 15.05
N ARG A 103 16.35 9.60 15.73
CA ARG A 103 16.96 9.50 17.06
C ARG A 103 18.48 9.37 17.02
N GLU A 104 19.07 9.39 15.82
CA GLU A 104 20.50 9.17 15.60
C GLU A 104 21.01 7.84 16.17
N ASP A 105 20.16 6.82 16.21
CA ASP A 105 20.48 5.49 16.73
C ASP A 105 21.30 4.69 15.71
N ARG A 106 22.61 4.92 15.75
CA ARG A 106 23.60 4.27 14.90
C ARG A 106 23.63 2.76 15.12
N ALA A 107 23.46 2.30 16.35
CA ALA A 107 23.57 0.89 16.70
C ALA A 107 22.51 0.07 15.95
N THR A 108 21.26 0.54 15.98
CA THR A 108 20.16 -0.08 15.23
C THR A 108 20.45 -0.13 13.73
N LEU A 109 20.91 0.97 13.12
CA LEU A 109 21.22 0.99 11.69
C LEU A 109 22.38 0.06 11.30
N THR A 110 23.45 0.03 12.12
CA THR A 110 24.63 -0.82 11.85
C THR A 110 24.41 -2.30 12.12
N SER A 111 23.29 -2.68 12.75
CA SER A 111 22.92 -4.10 12.92
C SER A 111 22.55 -4.78 11.61
N VAL A 112 22.18 -4.01 10.58
CA VAL A 112 21.82 -4.51 9.26
C VAL A 112 23.07 -4.85 8.46
N SER A 113 23.14 -6.05 7.91
CA SER A 113 24.21 -6.47 7.00
C SER A 113 24.33 -5.52 5.81
N GLY A 114 25.53 -4.96 5.60
CA GLY A 114 25.80 -4.01 4.51
C GLY A 114 25.65 -2.54 4.91
N VAL A 115 25.22 -2.23 6.15
CA VAL A 115 25.23 -0.86 6.69
C VAL A 115 26.41 -0.69 7.66
N GLY A 116 27.48 -0.07 7.17
CA GLY A 116 28.63 0.28 8.01
C GLY A 116 28.42 1.58 8.80
N LYS A 117 29.34 1.89 9.72
CA LYS A 117 29.31 3.13 10.53
C LYS A 117 29.17 4.39 9.68
N LYS A 118 29.97 4.50 8.61
CA LYS A 118 29.94 5.64 7.68
C LYS A 118 28.60 5.77 6.96
N THR A 119 28.02 4.64 6.52
CA THR A 119 26.71 4.63 5.85
C THR A 119 25.61 5.01 6.82
N ALA A 120 25.66 4.53 8.08
CA ALA A 120 24.70 4.92 9.11
C ALA A 120 24.74 6.42 9.41
N GLU A 121 25.93 7.01 9.48
CA GLU A 121 26.09 8.47 9.65
C GLU A 121 25.52 9.26 8.47
N LEU A 122 25.79 8.82 7.23
CA LEU A 122 25.21 9.45 6.04
C LEU A 122 23.69 9.34 6.00
N LEU A 123 23.12 8.19 6.38
CA LEU A 123 21.68 7.99 6.51
C LEU A 123 21.09 8.98 7.52
N ILE A 124 21.70 9.11 8.70
CA ILE A 124 21.23 10.04 9.73
C ILE A 124 21.25 11.48 9.21
N VAL A 125 22.39 11.94 8.69
CA VAL A 125 22.58 13.34 8.29
C VAL A 125 21.73 13.71 7.08
N GLN A 126 21.71 12.87 6.04
CA GLN A 126 21.03 13.22 4.78
C GLN A 126 19.53 12.94 4.82
N LEU A 127 19.08 12.01 5.68
CA LEU A 127 17.70 11.54 5.68
C LEU A 127 16.87 12.02 6.87
N ALA A 128 17.44 12.67 7.88
CA ALA A 128 16.71 13.12 9.08
C ALA A 128 15.43 13.91 8.76
N ASP A 129 15.51 14.98 7.98
CA ASP A 129 14.35 15.82 7.65
C ASP A 129 13.30 15.07 6.84
N LYS A 130 13.74 14.27 5.86
CA LYS A 130 12.86 13.47 5.01
C LYS A 130 12.19 12.35 5.81
N ALA A 131 12.89 11.76 6.77
CA ALA A 131 12.37 10.73 7.66
C ALA A 131 11.26 11.28 8.56
N ARG A 132 11.43 12.48 9.12
CA ARG A 132 10.38 13.16 9.91
C ARG A 132 9.12 13.39 9.07
N LYS A 133 9.27 13.89 7.85
CA LYS A 133 8.15 14.11 6.92
C LYS A 133 7.45 12.81 6.55
N LEU A 134 8.20 11.78 6.19
CA LEU A 134 7.64 10.47 5.83
C LEU A 134 6.84 9.87 6.98
N LEU A 135 7.38 9.92 8.20
CA LEU A 135 6.69 9.38 9.37
C LEU A 135 5.38 10.12 9.68
N ALA A 136 5.33 11.43 9.44
CA ALA A 136 4.11 12.22 9.56
C ALA A 136 3.07 11.91 8.47
N GLU A 137 3.52 11.58 7.26
CA GLU A 137 2.67 11.18 6.12
C GLU A 137 2.26 9.70 6.14
N ARG A 138 2.65 8.94 7.18
CA ARG A 138 2.42 7.50 7.23
C ARG A 138 0.91 7.23 7.08
N PRO A 139 0.51 6.36 6.12
CA PRO A 139 -0.88 5.95 6.03
C PRO A 139 -1.27 5.27 7.34
N ASN A 140 -2.34 5.77 7.97
CA ASN A 140 -2.77 5.30 9.28
C ASN A 140 -3.06 3.78 9.19
N ARG A 141 -2.25 2.96 9.86
CA ARG A 141 -2.32 1.47 9.81
C ARG A 141 -3.61 0.91 10.47
N GLY A 142 -4.61 1.76 10.74
CA GLY A 142 -5.88 1.45 11.39
C GLY A 142 -7.04 1.11 10.45
N LEU A 143 -6.84 1.11 9.13
CA LEU A 143 -7.82 0.61 8.16
C LEU A 143 -7.20 -0.55 7.40
N ARG A 144 -6.93 -1.63 8.12
CA ARG A 144 -6.87 -2.94 7.49
C ARG A 144 -8.28 -3.17 6.94
N ALA A 145 -8.41 -3.24 5.63
CA ALA A 145 -9.60 -3.78 5.00
C ALA A 145 -9.72 -5.23 5.48
N GLU A 146 -10.37 -5.42 6.64
CA GLU A 146 -11.17 -6.60 6.84
C GLU A 146 -12.09 -6.66 5.64
N SER A 147 -11.96 -7.74 4.87
CA SER A 147 -12.89 -8.10 3.81
C SER A 147 -14.30 -8.00 4.37
N VAL A 148 -14.98 -6.88 4.11
CA VAL A 148 -16.42 -6.82 4.25
C VAL A 148 -16.94 -7.81 3.20
N PRO A 149 -17.58 -8.92 3.60
CA PRO A 149 -18.20 -9.78 2.61
C PRO A 149 -19.22 -8.93 1.83
N ALA A 150 -19.20 -9.06 0.52
CA ALA A 150 -20.04 -8.31 -0.43
C ALA A 150 -21.56 -8.56 -0.27
N SER A 151 -22.02 -9.19 0.82
CA SER A 151 -23.44 -9.40 1.11
C SER A 151 -24.07 -8.34 2.01
N ALA A 152 -23.31 -7.38 2.55
CA ALA A 152 -23.87 -6.36 3.46
C ALA A 152 -24.32 -5.05 2.79
N VAL A 153 -24.04 -4.83 1.50
CA VAL A 153 -24.33 -3.54 0.83
C VAL A 153 -25.70 -3.50 0.14
N ALA A 154 -26.44 -4.62 0.09
CA ALA A 154 -27.73 -4.69 -0.62
C ALA A 154 -28.98 -4.50 0.28
N ALA A 155 -28.85 -4.34 1.60
CA ALA A 155 -30.00 -4.37 2.51
C ALA A 155 -30.53 -3.00 2.99
N GLN A 156 -29.96 -1.88 2.53
CA GLN A 156 -30.34 -0.53 3.02
C GLN A 156 -31.08 0.37 2.02
N LEU A 157 -31.51 -0.16 0.87
CA LEU A 157 -32.46 0.52 -0.02
C LEU A 157 -33.66 -0.37 -0.33
N SER A 158 -34.53 -0.59 0.65
CA SER A 158 -35.98 -0.86 0.45
C SER A 158 -36.64 -1.14 1.78
N ALA A 159 -37.25 -0.11 2.38
CA ALA A 159 -38.50 -0.19 3.15
C ALA A 159 -38.68 1.10 3.97
N GLU A 160 -39.21 2.14 3.34
CA GLU A 160 -39.98 3.14 4.10
C GLU A 160 -41.43 3.12 3.59
N ALA A 161 -42.34 3.02 4.55
CA ALA A 161 -43.81 2.89 4.51
C ALA A 161 -44.39 1.46 4.30
N PRO A 162 -45.50 1.08 4.99
CA PRO A 162 -46.59 1.99 5.41
C PRO A 162 -47.27 1.78 6.80
N SER A 163 -47.85 2.89 7.29
CA SER A 163 -49.23 3.08 7.82
C SER A 163 -49.69 2.59 9.22
N ALA A 164 -50.21 3.55 10.02
CA ALA A 164 -51.63 3.67 10.48
C ALA A 164 -51.88 3.94 11.99
N GLY A 165 -52.63 5.01 12.25
CA GLY A 165 -53.57 5.17 13.38
C GLY A 165 -53.17 6.22 14.43
N GLY A 166 -53.90 7.30 14.73
CA GLY A 166 -55.20 7.80 14.33
C GLY A 166 -55.78 8.63 15.50
N LYS A 167 -56.25 9.87 15.27
CA LYS A 167 -57.38 10.48 15.99
C LYS A 167 -57.87 11.78 15.33
N LYS A 168 -59.20 11.80 15.16
CA LYS A 168 -60.12 12.81 14.60
C LYS A 168 -59.99 14.23 15.17
N LYS A 169 -60.33 15.23 14.33
CA LYS A 169 -61.48 16.17 14.48
C LYS A 169 -61.58 17.07 13.22
N ARG A 170 -62.62 16.89 12.37
CA ARG A 170 -63.78 17.78 12.08
C ARG A 170 -63.37 19.27 11.89
N GLY A 171 -63.68 19.96 10.79
CA GLY A 171 -64.51 19.64 9.62
C GLY A 171 -64.69 20.85 8.67
N ALA A 172 -65.60 20.66 7.69
CA ALA A 172 -66.20 21.65 6.76
C ALA A 172 -65.29 22.28 5.69
N ALA A 173 -65.70 22.61 4.47
CA ALA A 173 -66.84 22.26 3.60
C ALA A 173 -66.59 22.94 2.22
N ILE A 174 -66.82 22.19 1.12
CA ILE A 174 -67.39 22.59 -0.20
C ILE A 174 -66.51 23.38 -1.24
N PRO A 175 -66.70 23.13 -2.57
CA PRO A 175 -65.68 23.20 -3.65
C PRO A 175 -66.03 24.25 -4.75
N PRO A 176 -65.83 23.99 -6.07
CA PRO A 176 -64.62 24.02 -6.92
C PRO A 176 -64.67 25.14 -7.99
N GLN A 177 -63.61 25.33 -8.78
CA GLN A 177 -63.62 25.89 -10.16
C GLN A 177 -62.21 25.79 -10.77
N GLY A 178 -62.01 25.03 -11.85
CA GLY A 178 -61.83 25.54 -13.23
C GLY A 178 -60.34 25.88 -13.49
N ALA A 179 -59.65 25.51 -14.57
CA ALA A 179 -60.04 25.05 -15.88
C ALA A 179 -58.88 24.33 -16.60
N SER A 180 -59.26 23.54 -17.60
CA SER A 180 -58.53 22.98 -18.74
C SER A 180 -57.34 23.80 -19.29
N ALA A 181 -56.28 23.13 -19.73
CA ALA A 181 -55.94 22.99 -21.16
C ALA A 181 -54.66 22.16 -21.39
N SER A 182 -54.68 21.45 -22.50
CA SER A 182 -53.84 20.35 -22.99
C SER A 182 -52.47 20.77 -23.59
N PRO A 183 -51.62 19.80 -24.02
CA PRO A 183 -50.21 19.98 -24.40
C PRO A 183 -49.98 20.03 -25.93
N SER A 184 -48.79 20.49 -26.34
CA SER A 184 -48.12 20.28 -27.65
C SER A 184 -46.87 21.20 -27.66
N SER A 185 -45.67 20.86 -28.15
CA SER A 185 -45.13 19.76 -28.96
C SER A 185 -43.63 19.64 -28.68
#